data_AF-A0A2P8W1F1-F1
#
_entry.id   AF-A0A2P8W1F1-F1
#
_cell.length_a   1.000
_cell.length_b   1.000
_cell.length_c   1.000
_cell.angle_alpha   90.00
_cell.angle_beta   90.00
_cell.angle_gamma   90.00
#
_symmetry.space_group_name_H-M   'P 1'
#
loop_
_entity.id
_entity.type
_entity.pdbx_description
1 polymer ?
#
loop_
_entity_poly.entity_id
_entity_poly.type
_entity_poly.pdbx_seq_one_letter_code
_entity_poly.pdbx_strand_id
1 'polypeptide(L)'
;MSPKQVWRLLKEAVQEWNRDKASRLAAALAYYTVFSLSPLLVLVLAIASLFFEQSAAREQIITQAQGLMGQEGAEFIQSALEGSSQPGSNSGLIATVISVVLLLVGASGVFAQLQDALNTIWNVEPRPEEGFMAIVRKRLLSFGMIVVIGFLLLVSLVVSALIAGFSQNLNQSLPGMETVVQVVNFMLSFAITT
;
A
#
# COMPACT_ATOMS: atom_id res chain seq x y z
N MET A 1 -36.43 13.96 -4.36
CA MET A 1 -36.63 13.15 -3.14
C MET A 1 -37.25 14.04 -2.08
N SER A 2 -38.28 13.59 -1.37
CA SER A 2 -38.87 14.39 -0.29
C SER A 2 -37.96 14.38 0.96
N PRO A 3 -37.96 15.43 1.80
CA PRO A 3 -37.16 15.47 3.04
C PRO A 3 -37.43 14.28 3.97
N LYS A 4 -38.67 13.78 3.99
CA LYS A 4 -39.07 12.59 4.75
C LYS A 4 -38.43 11.30 4.23
N GLN A 5 -38.23 11.17 2.91
CA GLN A 5 -37.56 10.01 2.33
C GLN A 5 -36.06 10.02 2.64
N VAL A 6 -35.41 11.19 2.56
CA VAL A 6 -33.99 11.33 2.93
C VAL A 6 -33.78 10.99 4.41
N TRP A 7 -34.65 11.47 5.29
CA TRP A 7 -34.60 11.15 6.72
C TRP A 7 -34.76 9.65 6.98
N ARG A 8 -35.68 8.99 6.28
CA ARG A 8 -35.88 7.54 6.40
C ARG A 8 -34.64 6.76 5.96
N LEU A 9 -34.05 7.12 4.81
CA LEU A 9 -32.84 6.47 4.29
C LEU A 9 -31.64 6.66 5.23
N LEU A 10 -31.46 7.86 5.80
CA LEU A 10 -30.40 8.10 6.79
C LEU A 10 -30.60 7.25 8.04
N LYS A 11 -31.85 7.14 8.53
CA LYS A 11 -32.16 6.32 9.70
C LYS A 11 -31.89 4.83 9.43
N GLU A 12 -32.29 4.33 8.27
CA GLU A 12 -32.02 2.95 7.84
C GLU A 12 -30.50 2.71 7.72
N ALA A 13 -29.76 3.62 7.09
CA ALA A 13 -28.30 3.49 6.95
C ALA A 13 -27.57 3.47 8.32
N VAL A 14 -27.99 4.30 9.28
CA VAL A 14 -27.41 4.30 10.63
C VAL A 14 -27.77 3.02 11.40
N GLN A 15 -28.98 2.48 11.18
CA GLN A 15 -29.36 1.21 11.79
C GLN A 15 -28.51 0.05 11.27
N GLU A 16 -28.29 -0.02 9.94
CA GLU A 16 -27.44 -1.05 9.36
C GLU A 16 -25.96 -0.88 9.72
N TRP A 17 -25.45 0.35 9.74
CA TRP A 17 -24.09 0.63 10.22
C TRP A 17 -23.84 0.05 11.62
N ASN A 18 -24.81 0.22 12.53
CA ASN A 18 -24.73 -0.30 13.89
C ASN A 18 -24.92 -1.82 13.92
N ARG A 19 -25.85 -2.37 13.14
CA ARG A 19 -26.09 -3.82 13.06
C ARG A 19 -24.85 -4.57 12.57
N ASP A 20 -24.22 -4.05 11.53
CA ASP A 20 -23.04 -4.63 10.89
C ASP A 20 -21.75 -4.37 11.70
N LYS A 21 -21.85 -3.60 12.80
CA LYS A 21 -20.72 -3.20 13.65
C LYS A 21 -19.60 -2.54 12.83
N ALA A 22 -19.98 -1.74 11.84
CA ALA A 22 -19.07 -1.14 10.87
C ALA A 22 -17.94 -0.32 11.53
N SER A 23 -18.22 0.40 12.62
CA SER A 23 -17.18 1.11 13.39
C SER A 23 -16.11 0.18 13.96
N ARG A 24 -16.51 -1.01 14.44
CA ARG A 24 -15.57 -2.01 14.97
C ARG A 24 -14.73 -2.63 13.86
N LEU A 25 -15.35 -2.91 12.72
CA LEU A 25 -14.65 -3.41 11.52
C LEU A 25 -13.64 -2.39 11.00
N ALA A 26 -14.02 -1.12 10.94
CA ALA A 26 -13.14 -0.02 10.56
C ALA A 26 -11.97 0.13 11.55
N ALA A 27 -12.24 0.07 12.85
CA ALA A 27 -11.19 0.13 13.88
C ALA A 27 -10.22 -1.06 13.78
N ALA A 28 -10.73 -2.27 13.54
CA ALA A 28 -9.88 -3.45 13.33
C ALA A 28 -9.00 -3.30 12.08
N LEU A 29 -9.57 -2.84 10.97
CA LEU A 29 -8.83 -2.61 9.73
C LEU A 29 -7.72 -1.56 9.93
N ALA A 30 -8.02 -0.46 10.62
CA ALA A 30 -7.04 0.57 10.97
C ALA A 30 -5.91 0.00 11.85
N TYR A 31 -6.25 -0.78 12.89
CA TYR A 31 -5.26 -1.44 13.75
C TYR A 31 -4.32 -2.34 12.95
N TYR A 32 -4.86 -3.26 12.14
CA TYR A 32 -4.03 -4.14 11.31
C TYR A 32 -3.16 -3.35 10.34
N THR A 33 -3.68 -2.26 9.78
CA THR A 33 -2.95 -1.40 8.82
C THR A 33 -1.77 -0.71 9.51
N VAL A 34 -2.01 -0.02 10.62
CA VAL A 34 -0.98 0.68 11.40
C VAL A 34 0.12 -0.29 11.87
N PHE A 35 -0.26 -1.47 12.38
CA PHE A 35 0.72 -2.47 12.81
C PHE A 35 1.52 -3.07 11.64
N SER A 36 0.91 -3.21 10.46
CA SER A 36 1.60 -3.70 9.25
C SER A 36 2.53 -2.66 8.62
N LEU A 37 2.32 -1.37 8.90
CA LEU A 37 3.04 -0.28 8.27
C LEU A 37 4.52 -0.24 8.65
N SER A 38 4.85 -0.45 9.92
CA SER A 38 6.26 -0.41 10.38
C SER A 38 7.10 -1.50 9.69
N PRO A 39 6.70 -2.80 9.69
CA PRO A 39 7.41 -3.84 8.93
C PRO A 39 7.52 -3.54 7.43
N LEU A 40 6.49 -2.91 6.83
CA LEU A 40 6.49 -2.52 5.42
C LEU A 40 7.54 -1.44 5.13
N LEU A 41 7.58 -0.40 5.95
CA LEU A 41 8.54 0.69 5.81
C LEU A 41 9.98 0.22 5.96
N VAL A 42 10.24 -0.72 6.88
CA VAL A 42 11.56 -1.36 7.02
C VAL A 42 11.94 -2.10 5.76
N LEU A 43 11.03 -2.90 5.19
CA LEU A 43 11.28 -3.64 3.97
C LEU A 43 11.56 -2.70 2.79
N VAL A 44 10.75 -1.64 2.63
CA VAL A 44 10.94 -0.63 1.59
C VAL A 44 12.28 0.08 1.76
N LEU A 45 12.64 0.47 2.99
CA LEU A 45 13.94 1.09 3.28
C LEU A 45 15.10 0.13 2.96
N ALA A 46 14.99 -1.15 3.33
CA ALA A 46 16.00 -2.16 3.06
C ALA A 46 16.22 -2.35 1.55
N ILE A 47 15.14 -2.41 0.76
CA ILE A 47 15.21 -2.52 -0.71
C ILE A 47 15.81 -1.24 -1.31
N ALA A 48 15.37 -0.06 -0.87
CA ALA A 48 15.89 1.22 -1.38
C ALA A 48 17.38 1.41 -1.06
N SER A 49 17.82 0.93 0.12
CA SER A 49 19.22 0.98 0.55
C SER A 49 20.15 0.07 -0.26
N LEU A 50 19.62 -0.81 -1.12
CA LEU A 50 20.42 -1.56 -2.09
C LEU A 50 20.93 -0.68 -3.24
N PHE A 51 20.25 0.44 -3.49
CA PHE A 51 20.53 1.34 -4.62
C PHE A 51 21.02 2.72 -4.16
N PHE A 52 20.62 3.15 -2.96
CA PHE A 52 20.94 4.47 -2.40
C PHE A 52 21.59 4.35 -1.02
N GLU A 53 22.27 5.39 -0.57
CA GLU A 53 22.66 5.49 0.83
C GLU A 53 21.43 5.49 1.74
N GLN A 54 21.52 4.81 2.88
CA GLN A 54 20.37 4.59 3.77
C GLN A 54 19.73 5.90 4.25
N SER A 55 20.53 6.95 4.47
CA SER A 55 20.07 8.30 4.82
C SER A 55 19.23 8.92 3.69
N ALA A 56 19.71 8.87 2.45
CA ALA A 56 19.03 9.39 1.28
C ALA A 56 17.73 8.62 0.98
N ALA A 57 17.75 7.29 1.10
CA ALA A 57 16.55 6.47 0.96
C ALA A 57 15.48 6.82 2.01
N ARG A 58 15.89 7.00 3.26
CA ARG A 58 14.99 7.39 4.36
C ARG A 58 14.39 8.78 4.13
N GLU A 59 15.21 9.76 3.76
CA GLU A 59 14.76 11.12 3.46
C GLU A 59 13.72 11.12 2.34
N GLN A 60 13.98 10.42 1.24
CA GLN A 60 13.05 10.33 0.11
C GLN A 60 11.69 9.74 0.52
N ILE A 61 11.68 8.69 1.37
CA ILE A 61 10.43 8.11 1.89
C ILE A 61 9.64 9.15 2.70
N ILE A 62 10.31 9.91 3.56
CA ILE A 62 9.68 10.94 4.40
C ILE A 62 9.16 12.10 3.54
N THR A 63 9.92 12.55 2.55
CA THR A 63 9.50 13.62 1.61
C THR A 63 8.27 13.21 0.81
N GLN A 64 8.21 11.96 0.34
CA GLN A 64 7.03 11.44 -0.37
C GLN A 64 5.83 11.35 0.57
N ALA A 65 6.02 10.89 1.81
CA ALA A 65 4.97 10.88 2.81
C ALA A 65 4.44 12.29 3.10
N GLN A 66 5.32 13.29 3.17
CA GLN A 66 4.94 14.70 3.35
C GLN A 66 4.12 15.22 2.17
N GLY A 67 4.50 14.88 0.93
CA GLY A 67 3.78 15.28 -0.27
C GLY A 67 2.37 14.69 -0.36
N LEU A 68 2.15 13.49 0.20
CA LEU A 68 0.88 12.77 0.13
C LEU A 68 -0.02 13.00 1.35
N MET A 69 0.57 13.08 2.54
CA MET A 69 -0.14 13.07 3.83
C MET A 69 0.05 14.36 4.64
N GLY A 70 0.85 15.30 4.14
CA GLY A 70 1.23 16.49 4.90
C GLY A 70 2.26 16.19 5.99
N GLN A 71 2.55 17.21 6.79
CA GLN A 71 3.63 17.16 7.79
C GLN A 71 3.37 16.12 8.89
N GLU A 72 2.14 16.05 9.42
CA GLU A 72 1.78 15.08 10.47
C GLU A 72 1.96 13.62 10.02
N GLY A 73 1.60 13.32 8.76
CA GLY A 73 1.83 12.00 8.19
C GLY A 73 3.31 11.67 8.05
N ALA A 74 4.12 12.64 7.63
CA ALA A 74 5.57 12.47 7.52
C ALA A 74 6.23 12.19 8.89
N GLU A 75 5.81 12.91 9.94
CA GLU A 75 6.29 12.70 11.32
C GLU A 75 5.93 11.31 11.85
N PHE A 76 4.72 10.82 11.52
CA PHE A 76 4.31 9.46 11.86
C PHE A 76 5.19 8.40 11.16
N ILE A 77 5.44 8.55 9.85
CA ILE A 77 6.32 7.66 9.09
C ILE A 77 7.76 7.72 9.61
N GLN A 78 8.25 8.91 9.93
CA GLN A 78 9.58 9.10 10.50
C GLN A 78 9.72 8.35 11.82
N SER A 79 8.75 8.50 12.72
CA SER A 79 8.71 7.82 14.02
C SER A 79 8.66 6.30 13.87
N ALA A 80 7.87 5.80 12.91
CA ALA A 80 7.77 4.37 12.60
C ALA A 80 9.11 3.79 12.08
N LEU A 81 9.87 4.57 11.30
CA LEU A 81 11.19 4.19 10.81
C LEU A 81 12.28 4.25 11.89
N GLU A 82 12.21 5.25 12.78
CA GLU A 82 13.11 5.41 13.93
C GLU A 82 13.00 4.23 14.89
N GLY A 83 11.78 3.82 15.24
CA GLY A 83 11.53 2.69 16.14
C GLY A 83 12.04 1.35 15.58
N SER A 84 12.19 1.24 14.27
CA SER A 84 12.71 0.05 13.59
C SER A 84 14.21 0.05 13.30
N SER A 85 14.88 1.19 13.47
CA SER A 85 16.29 1.39 13.11
C SER A 85 17.21 1.31 14.34
N GLN A 86 17.11 0.26 15.16
CA GLN A 86 18.12 0.02 16.19
C GLN A 86 19.34 -0.70 15.55
N PRO A 87 20.49 -0.03 15.43
CA PRO A 87 21.70 -0.62 14.88
C PRO A 87 22.43 -1.33 16.01
N GLY A 88 22.42 -2.67 16.03
CA GLY A 88 23.25 -3.40 16.97
C GLY A 88 22.98 -4.89 17.03
N SER A 89 24.06 -5.66 16.85
CA SER A 89 24.21 -7.10 17.15
C SER A 89 23.85 -8.08 16.02
N ASN A 90 24.86 -8.43 15.22
CA ASN A 90 25.16 -9.76 14.63
C ASN A 90 24.05 -10.66 14.06
N SER A 91 22.87 -10.12 13.74
CA SER A 91 21.68 -10.92 13.45
C SER A 91 20.82 -10.35 12.31
N GLY A 92 21.44 -9.66 11.35
CA GLY A 92 20.74 -9.01 10.24
C GLY A 92 19.79 -9.96 9.48
N LEU A 93 20.15 -11.23 9.36
CA LEU A 93 19.28 -12.26 8.76
C LEU A 93 18.06 -12.58 9.63
N ILE A 94 18.20 -12.74 10.95
CA ILE A 94 17.08 -13.07 11.84
C ILE A 94 16.13 -11.88 11.94
N ALA A 95 16.64 -10.66 12.07
CA ALA A 95 15.82 -9.45 12.08
C ALA A 95 15.04 -9.26 10.77
N THR A 96 15.68 -9.54 9.63
CA THR A 96 15.01 -9.53 8.31
C THR A 96 13.92 -10.60 8.23
N VAL A 97 14.20 -11.83 8.65
CA VAL A 97 13.22 -12.92 8.65
C VAL A 97 12.03 -12.60 9.54
N ILE A 98 12.27 -12.09 10.76
CA ILE A 98 11.20 -11.66 11.67
C ILE A 98 10.36 -10.56 11.04
N SER A 99 10.99 -9.56 10.41
CA SER A 99 10.29 -8.45 9.75
C SER A 99 9.45 -8.92 8.57
N VAL A 100 9.98 -9.83 7.76
CA VAL A 100 9.25 -10.44 6.63
C VAL A 100 8.06 -11.26 7.15
N VAL A 101 8.25 -12.08 8.19
CA VAL A 101 7.16 -12.86 8.78
C VAL A 101 6.08 -11.94 9.36
N LEU A 102 6.48 -10.92 10.11
CA LEU A 102 5.55 -9.97 10.73
C LEU A 102 4.78 -9.17 9.67
N LEU A 103 5.45 -8.78 8.57
CA LEU A 103 4.83 -8.15 7.41
C LEU A 103 3.82 -9.09 6.75
N LEU A 104 4.19 -10.33 6.47
CA LEU A 104 3.30 -11.30 5.84
C LEU A 104 2.06 -11.55 6.70
N VAL A 105 2.23 -11.69 8.01
CA VAL A 105 1.10 -11.85 8.95
C VAL A 105 0.24 -10.59 8.99
N GLY A 106 0.86 -9.41 9.14
CA GLY A 106 0.16 -8.12 9.21
C GLY A 106 -0.63 -7.82 7.94
N ALA A 107 0.01 -7.91 6.77
CA ALA A 107 -0.63 -7.71 5.47
C ALA A 107 -1.77 -8.72 5.24
N SER A 108 -1.53 -10.00 5.53
CA SER A 108 -2.55 -11.05 5.42
C SER A 108 -3.74 -10.82 6.37
N GLY A 109 -3.49 -10.21 7.53
CA GLY A 109 -4.50 -9.74 8.48
C GLY A 109 -5.33 -8.58 7.94
N VAL A 110 -4.69 -7.55 7.35
CA VAL A 110 -5.39 -6.42 6.70
C VAL A 110 -6.35 -6.91 5.62
N PHE A 111 -5.89 -7.76 4.70
CA PHE A 111 -6.75 -8.27 3.62
C PHE A 111 -7.87 -9.19 4.13
N ALA A 112 -7.61 -9.98 5.17
CA ALA A 112 -8.64 -10.79 5.79
C ALA A 112 -9.71 -9.90 6.44
N GLN A 113 -9.30 -8.86 7.18
CA GLN A 113 -10.20 -7.93 7.85
C GLN A 113 -11.01 -7.10 6.85
N LEU A 114 -10.40 -6.71 5.72
CA LEU A 114 -11.09 -6.02 4.64
C LEU A 114 -12.17 -6.91 4.02
N GLN A 115 -11.84 -8.15 3.67
CA GLN A 115 -12.80 -9.10 3.12
C GLN A 115 -13.94 -9.37 4.11
N ASP A 116 -13.62 -9.60 5.38
CA ASP A 116 -14.61 -9.80 6.44
C ASP A 116 -15.54 -8.59 6.59
N ALA A 117 -14.98 -7.37 6.58
CA ALA A 117 -15.76 -6.15 6.66
C ALA A 117 -16.71 -5.99 5.45
N LEU A 118 -16.21 -6.22 4.24
CA LEU A 118 -17.00 -6.12 3.02
C LEU A 118 -18.08 -7.19 2.96
N ASN A 119 -17.75 -8.45 3.30
CA ASN A 119 -18.72 -9.54 3.33
C ASN A 119 -19.81 -9.28 4.37
N THR A 120 -19.46 -8.73 5.53
CA THR A 120 -20.42 -8.36 6.58
C THR A 120 -21.38 -7.26 6.08
N ILE A 121 -20.84 -6.18 5.51
CA ILE A 121 -21.65 -5.05 5.02
C ILE A 121 -22.56 -5.47 3.85
N TRP A 122 -22.06 -6.32 2.95
CA TRP A 122 -22.85 -6.83 1.81
C TRP A 122 -23.70 -8.06 2.14
N ASN A 123 -23.75 -8.50 3.40
CA ASN A 123 -24.45 -9.73 3.82
C ASN A 123 -24.11 -10.95 2.96
N VAL A 124 -22.84 -11.07 2.55
CA VAL A 124 -22.35 -12.24 1.84
C VAL A 124 -22.08 -13.32 2.86
N GLU A 125 -22.88 -14.38 2.86
CA GLU A 125 -22.65 -15.54 3.72
C GLU A 125 -21.26 -16.14 3.42
N PRO A 126 -20.38 -16.26 4.43
CA PRO A 126 -19.11 -16.93 4.23
C PRO A 126 -19.41 -18.36 3.81
N ARG A 127 -19.06 -18.72 2.58
CA ARG A 127 -19.17 -20.11 2.12
C ARG A 127 -18.40 -20.98 3.13
N PRO A 128 -19.00 -22.05 3.68
CA PRO A 128 -18.28 -22.94 4.59
C PRO A 128 -17.01 -23.40 3.89
N GLU A 129 -15.86 -23.01 4.43
CA GLU A 129 -14.58 -23.25 3.78
C GLU A 129 -14.28 -24.75 3.80
N GLU A 130 -14.07 -25.33 2.61
CA GLU A 130 -13.62 -26.71 2.44
C GLU A 130 -12.13 -26.84 2.86
N GLY A 131 -11.86 -26.73 4.16
CA GLY A 131 -10.57 -27.05 4.77
C GLY A 131 -9.42 -26.04 4.56
N PHE A 132 -8.35 -26.21 5.37
CA PHE A 132 -7.16 -25.35 5.39
C PHE A 132 -6.52 -25.16 4.01
N MET A 133 -6.52 -26.18 3.15
CA MET A 133 -5.92 -26.10 1.82
C MET A 133 -6.71 -25.24 0.83
N ALA A 134 -8.04 -25.17 0.94
CA ALA A 134 -8.83 -24.27 0.10
C ALA A 134 -8.54 -22.79 0.42
N ILE A 135 -8.33 -22.47 1.71
CA ILE A 135 -7.96 -21.13 2.19
C ILE A 135 -6.59 -20.74 1.65
N VAL A 136 -5.60 -21.63 1.81
CA VAL A 136 -4.23 -21.39 1.33
C VAL A 136 -4.21 -21.18 -0.18
N ARG A 137 -4.93 -22.01 -0.96
CA ARG A 137 -4.99 -21.89 -2.42
C ARG A 137 -5.67 -20.59 -2.87
N LYS A 138 -6.78 -20.20 -2.25
CA LYS A 138 -7.44 -18.91 -2.53
C LYS A 138 -6.53 -17.72 -2.21
N ARG A 139 -5.86 -17.74 -1.04
CA ARG A 139 -4.91 -16.69 -0.67
C ARG A 139 -3.73 -16.63 -1.63
N LEU A 140 -3.18 -17.77 -2.06
CA LEU A 140 -2.11 -17.83 -3.07
C LEU A 140 -2.52 -17.26 -4.42
N LEU A 141 -3.73 -17.56 -4.90
CA LEU A 141 -4.24 -16.99 -6.16
C LEU A 141 -4.48 -15.48 -6.07
N SER A 142 -5.13 -15.01 -5.00
CA SER A 142 -5.32 -13.57 -4.77
C SER A 142 -4.00 -12.83 -4.58
N PHE A 143 -3.07 -13.43 -3.83
CA PHE A 143 -1.72 -12.89 -3.65
C PHE A 143 -0.95 -12.86 -4.97
N GLY A 144 -1.06 -13.91 -5.78
CA GLY A 144 -0.46 -13.97 -7.12
C GLY A 144 -0.95 -12.83 -8.02
N MET A 145 -2.25 -12.54 -8.02
CA MET A 145 -2.80 -11.39 -8.76
C MET A 145 -2.23 -10.07 -8.25
N ILE A 146 -2.15 -9.88 -6.92
CA ILE A 146 -1.56 -8.67 -6.32
C ILE A 146 -0.08 -8.53 -6.69
N VAL A 147 0.70 -9.63 -6.65
CA VAL A 147 2.11 -9.62 -7.03
C VAL A 147 2.28 -9.25 -8.50
N VAL A 148 1.44 -9.79 -9.39
CA VAL A 148 1.47 -9.43 -10.82
C VAL A 148 1.17 -7.93 -11.01
N ILE A 149 0.11 -7.41 -10.39
CA ILE A 149 -0.24 -5.99 -10.48
C ILE A 149 0.87 -5.12 -9.89
N GLY A 150 1.38 -5.47 -8.70
CA GLY A 150 2.48 -4.77 -8.05
C GLY A 150 3.75 -4.77 -8.89
N PHE A 151 4.08 -5.90 -9.51
CA PHE A 151 5.22 -6.00 -10.43
C PHE A 151 5.03 -5.11 -11.66
N LEU A 152 3.85 -5.11 -12.29
CA LEU A 152 3.54 -4.22 -13.41
C LEU A 152 3.66 -2.75 -13.02
N LEU A 153 3.17 -2.38 -11.83
CA LEU A 153 3.31 -1.02 -11.30
C LEU A 153 4.77 -0.65 -11.03
N LEU A 154 5.58 -1.57 -10.49
CA LEU A 154 7.01 -1.35 -10.29
C LEU A 154 7.75 -1.17 -11.62
N VAL A 155 7.44 -1.98 -12.63
CA VAL A 155 7.99 -1.82 -13.98
C VAL A 155 7.59 -0.45 -14.55
N SER A 156 6.31 -0.06 -14.41
CA SER A 156 5.83 1.26 -14.82
C SER A 156 6.59 2.40 -14.15
N LEU A 157 6.82 2.29 -12.84
CA LEU A 157 7.55 3.27 -12.05
C LEU A 157 9.01 3.38 -12.49
N VAL A 158 9.69 2.24 -12.67
CA VAL A 158 11.09 2.20 -13.11
C VAL A 158 11.21 2.82 -14.50
N VAL A 159 10.33 2.46 -15.44
CA VAL A 159 10.30 3.06 -16.78
C VAL A 159 10.07 4.57 -16.69
N SER A 160 9.12 5.03 -15.86
CA SER A 160 8.83 6.45 -15.66
C SER A 160 10.02 7.20 -15.06
N ALA A 161 10.70 6.63 -14.07
CA ALA A 161 11.87 7.22 -13.43
C ALA A 161 13.06 7.30 -14.39
N LEU A 162 13.29 6.26 -15.20
CA LEU A 162 14.31 6.27 -16.25
C LEU A 162 14.01 7.36 -17.28
N ILE A 163 12.77 7.48 -17.74
CA ILE A 163 12.36 8.53 -18.69
C ILE A 163 12.55 9.92 -18.10
N ALA A 164 12.15 10.14 -16.84
CA ALA A 164 12.32 11.42 -16.17
C ALA A 164 13.80 11.79 -16.01
N GLY A 165 14.65 10.83 -15.62
CA GLY A 165 16.09 11.03 -15.52
C GLY A 165 16.75 11.34 -16.87
N PHE A 166 16.40 10.60 -17.93
CA PHE A 166 16.88 10.87 -19.29
C PHE A 166 16.36 12.21 -19.83
N SER A 167 15.13 12.60 -19.50
CA SER A 167 14.53 13.88 -19.90
C SER A 167 15.28 15.08 -19.32
N GLN A 168 15.75 14.99 -18.07
CA GLN A 168 16.50 16.08 -17.45
C GLN A 168 17.84 16.32 -18.16
N ASN A 169 18.53 15.27 -18.60
CA ASN A 169 19.78 15.39 -19.37
C ASN A 169 19.55 15.90 -20.80
N LEU A 170 18.44 15.52 -21.45
CA LEU A 170 18.10 15.97 -22.80
C LEU A 170 17.65 17.45 -22.83
N ASN A 171 16.91 17.91 -21.82
CA ASN A 171 16.46 19.31 -21.74
C ASN A 171 17.62 20.32 -21.61
N GLN A 172 18.78 19.90 -21.09
CA GLN A 172 19.97 20.75 -21.06
C GLN A 172 20.64 20.91 -22.43
N SER A 173 20.40 19.99 -23.38
CA SER A 173 21.07 19.98 -24.69
C SER A 173 20.17 20.43 -25.86
N LEU A 174 18.84 20.25 -25.76
CA LEU A 174 17.90 20.58 -26.85
C LEU A 174 16.58 21.16 -26.29
N PRO A 175 16.42 22.49 -26.24
CA PRO A 175 15.15 23.11 -25.84
C PRO A 175 14.07 22.84 -26.90
N GLY A 176 13.02 22.09 -26.53
CA GLY A 176 11.87 21.77 -27.40
C GLY A 176 11.40 20.31 -27.40
N MET A 177 12.16 19.37 -26.80
CA MET A 177 11.78 17.95 -26.73
C MET A 177 10.83 17.59 -25.56
N GLU A 178 10.50 18.54 -24.69
CA GLU A 178 9.63 18.32 -23.53
C GLU A 178 8.26 17.73 -23.89
N THR A 179 7.67 18.20 -24.99
CA THR A 179 6.38 17.69 -25.49
C THR A 179 6.48 16.25 -25.99
N VAL A 180 7.60 15.87 -26.61
CA VAL A 180 7.84 14.50 -27.08
C VAL A 180 8.00 13.56 -25.90
N VAL A 181 8.73 13.98 -24.85
CA VAL A 181 8.88 13.20 -23.62
C VAL A 181 7.53 12.99 -22.92
N GLN A 182 6.70 14.04 -22.82
CA GLN A 182 5.36 13.93 -22.23
C GLN A 182 4.46 12.97 -23.02
N VAL A 183 4.48 13.04 -24.36
CA VAL A 183 3.69 12.14 -25.22
C VAL A 183 4.16 10.68 -25.08
N VAL A 184 5.47 10.45 -25.03
CA VAL A 184 6.04 9.10 -24.81
C VAL A 184 5.66 8.56 -23.43
N ASN A 185 5.76 9.38 -22.39
CA ASN A 185 5.39 8.98 -21.03
C ASN A 185 3.88 8.68 -20.93
N PHE A 186 3.03 9.51 -21.56
CA PHE A 186 1.59 9.26 -21.64
C PHE A 186 1.28 7.95 -22.35
N MET A 187 1.89 7.68 -23.51
CA MET A 187 1.68 6.44 -24.27
C MET A 187 2.13 5.20 -23.49
N LEU A 188 3.28 5.26 -22.82
CA LEU A 188 3.78 4.17 -21.99
C LEU A 188 2.89 3.93 -20.77
N SER A 189 2.51 4.99 -20.06
CA SER A 189 1.60 4.88 -18.92
C SER A 189 0.25 4.30 -19.33
N PHE A 190 -0.29 4.74 -20.47
CA PHE A 190 -1.53 4.21 -21.03
C PHE A 190 -1.43 2.73 -21.40
N ALA A 191 -0.36 2.34 -22.10
CA ALA A 191 -0.14 0.95 -22.53
C ALA A 191 0.18 -0.02 -21.38
N ILE A 192 0.73 0.48 -20.27
CA ILE A 192 1.02 -0.35 -19.08
C ILE A 192 -0.21 -0.46 -18.17
N THR A 193 -1.08 0.56 -18.14
CA THR A 193 -2.24 0.61 -17.24
C THR A 193 -3.52 0.02 -17.86
N THR A 194 -3.64 0.02 -19.19
CA THR A 194 -4.78 -0.53 -19.95
C THR A 194 -4.49 -1.95 -20.43
#